data_AF-A0A8R1I7B4-F1
#
_entry.id   AF-A0A8R1I7B4-F1
#
_cell.length_a   1.000
_cell.length_b   1.000
_cell.length_c   1.000
_cell.angle_alpha   90.00
_cell.angle_beta   90.00
_cell.angle_gamma   90.00
#
_symmetry.space_group_name_H-M   'P 1'
#
loop_
_entity.id
_entity.type
_entity.pdbx_description
1 polymer ?
#
loop_
_entity_poly.entity_id
_entity_poly.type
_entity_poly.pdbx_seq_one_letter_code
_entity_poly.pdbx_strand_id
1 'polypeptide(L)'
;MILLLLYFARGKFATQWKFEERSGAEIYGFIHKGAGGSRPTGMLIAPELWHCGSDMTTRNYSYQTAASDCPSLAAALNHCCAVHDDCYGQQSGQEKCDEDFCECNRVS
;
A
#
# COMPACT_ATOMS: atom_id res chain seq x y z
N MET A 1 -35.93 -7.73 29.90
CA MET A 1 -35.02 -7.04 30.84
C MET A 1 -34.02 -8.07 31.33
N ILE A 2 -32.72 -7.79 31.14
CA ILE A 2 -31.56 -8.67 31.44
C ILE A 2 -31.48 -9.83 30.41
N LEU A 3 -30.54 -9.94 29.47
CA LEU A 3 -29.13 -9.55 29.42
C LEU A 3 -28.79 -8.83 28.11
N LEU A 4 -28.23 -7.64 28.24
CA LEU A 4 -27.68 -6.80 27.19
C LEU A 4 -26.23 -6.48 27.61
N LEU A 5 -25.39 -7.50 27.83
CA LEU A 5 -24.00 -7.34 28.29
C LEU A 5 -23.12 -8.51 27.84
N LEU A 6 -22.85 -8.64 26.55
CA LEU A 6 -21.58 -9.21 26.08
C LEU A 6 -20.97 -8.28 25.01
N TYR A 7 -21.00 -6.99 25.36
CA TYR A 7 -20.14 -5.96 24.78
C TYR A 7 -18.68 -6.38 24.95
N PHE A 8 -17.96 -6.37 23.82
CA PHE A 8 -16.55 -5.96 23.73
C PHE A 8 -15.53 -6.73 24.58
N ALA A 9 -15.12 -7.90 24.10
CA ALA A 9 -13.75 -8.38 24.36
C ALA A 9 -12.78 -7.61 23.44
N ARG A 10 -12.30 -6.48 23.95
CA ARG A 10 -11.26 -5.64 23.37
C ARG A 10 -9.90 -6.20 23.81
N GLY A 11 -9.03 -6.55 22.86
CA GLY A 11 -7.58 -6.37 23.07
C GLY A 11 -6.65 -7.53 22.75
N LYS A 12 -5.75 -7.21 21.80
CA LYS A 12 -4.33 -7.60 21.71
C LYS A 12 -4.01 -8.98 21.13
N PHE A 13 -3.80 -8.99 19.80
CA PHE A 13 -2.64 -9.69 19.23
C PHE A 13 -1.96 -8.75 18.22
N ALA A 14 -1.05 -7.95 18.75
CA ALA A 14 0.11 -7.52 17.98
C ALA A 14 1.00 -8.75 17.73
N THR A 15 1.85 -8.68 16.72
CA THR A 15 2.76 -9.73 16.22
C THR A 15 2.09 -10.80 15.36
N GLN A 16 2.14 -10.61 14.04
CA GLN A 16 2.85 -11.52 13.12
C GLN A 16 2.65 -11.04 11.67
N TRP A 17 3.26 -9.92 11.31
CA TRP A 17 3.68 -9.74 9.92
C TRP A 17 4.80 -10.75 9.72
N LYS A 18 4.44 -11.93 9.22
CA LYS A 18 5.39 -12.94 8.79
C LYS A 18 6.04 -12.38 7.52
N PHE A 19 7.11 -11.61 7.74
CA PHE A 19 8.08 -11.27 6.72
C PHE A 19 8.61 -12.60 6.19
N GLU A 20 8.05 -13.07 5.08
CA GLU A 20 8.58 -14.23 4.39
C GLU A 20 9.90 -13.77 3.76
N GLU A 21 10.97 -14.06 4.48
CA GLU A 21 12.37 -13.82 4.12
C GLU A 21 12.73 -14.72 2.94
N ARG A 22 12.19 -14.40 1.75
CA ARG A 22 12.59 -15.05 0.51
C ARG A 22 13.88 -14.36 0.06
N SER A 23 14.99 -15.01 0.39
CA SER A 23 16.38 -14.70 0.01
C SER A 23 16.50 -13.89 -1.29
N GLY A 24 16.83 -12.59 -1.14
CA GLY A 24 16.95 -11.61 -2.23
C GLY A 24 18.15 -11.79 -3.18
N ALA A 25 18.69 -13.02 -3.32
CA ALA A 25 19.88 -13.28 -4.13
C ALA A 25 19.59 -13.93 -5.50
N GLU A 26 18.45 -14.60 -5.71
CA GLU A 26 18.20 -15.32 -6.97
C GLU A 26 17.33 -14.57 -8.00
N ILE A 27 16.59 -13.53 -7.61
CA ILE A 27 15.75 -12.78 -8.57
C ILE A 27 16.56 -11.72 -9.34
N TYR A 28 17.69 -11.26 -8.79
CA TYR A 28 18.55 -10.25 -9.42
C TYR A 28 19.26 -10.74 -10.71
N GLY A 29 19.29 -12.05 -10.97
CA GLY A 29 19.96 -12.62 -12.13
C GLY A 29 19.17 -12.55 -13.45
N PHE A 30 17.86 -12.30 -13.41
CA PHE A 30 17.00 -12.35 -14.60
C PHE A 30 16.72 -10.98 -15.24
N ILE A 31 16.94 -9.86 -14.54
CA ILE A 31 16.48 -8.53 -14.98
C ILE A 31 17.52 -7.78 -15.85
N HIS A 32 18.71 -8.34 -16.12
CA HIS A 32 19.78 -7.63 -16.83
C HIS A 32 19.93 -7.91 -18.35
N LYS A 33 18.91 -8.47 -19.02
CA LYS A 33 18.88 -8.55 -20.50
C LYS A 33 17.59 -7.97 -21.07
N GLY A 34 17.54 -6.64 -21.19
CA GLY A 34 16.49 -5.93 -21.92
C GLY A 34 16.78 -4.44 -21.99
N ALA A 35 16.76 -3.88 -23.19
CA ALA A 35 17.30 -2.57 -23.52
C ALA A 35 16.52 -1.38 -22.92
N GLY A 36 17.28 -0.38 -22.43
CA GLY A 36 16.96 1.05 -22.55
C GLY A 36 15.92 1.65 -21.61
N GLY A 37 16.40 2.39 -20.59
CA GLY A 37 15.57 3.34 -19.82
C GLY A 37 16.14 3.66 -18.44
N SER A 38 17.14 4.53 -18.35
CA SER A 38 17.72 4.98 -17.07
C SER A 38 17.08 6.30 -16.61
N ARG A 39 16.38 6.29 -15.45
CA ARG A 39 16.45 7.28 -14.32
C ARG A 39 15.18 7.29 -13.43
N PRO A 40 15.25 7.69 -12.13
CA PRO A 40 16.39 7.78 -11.21
C PRO A 40 16.15 7.07 -9.85
N THR A 41 17.23 6.98 -9.06
CA THR A 41 17.26 6.68 -7.62
C THR A 41 16.20 7.46 -6.84
N GLY A 42 15.19 6.78 -6.34
CA GLY A 42 14.19 7.40 -5.46
C GLY A 42 12.95 6.53 -5.22
N MET A 43 12.54 5.72 -6.20
CA MET A 43 11.37 4.84 -6.06
C MET A 43 11.81 3.38 -6.17
N LEU A 44 11.65 2.63 -5.08
CA LEU A 44 11.95 1.19 -4.98
C LEU A 44 10.70 0.30 -5.19
N ILE A 45 9.57 0.88 -5.55
CA ILE A 45 8.30 0.16 -5.71
C ILE A 45 8.13 -0.22 -7.17
N ALA A 46 7.95 -1.50 -7.43
CA ALA A 46 7.64 -1.98 -8.77
C ALA A 46 6.19 -1.60 -9.17
N PRO A 47 5.90 -1.29 -10.44
CA PRO A 47 4.57 -0.89 -10.90
C PRO A 47 3.45 -1.87 -10.50
N GLU A 48 3.74 -3.17 -10.49
CA GLU A 48 2.82 -4.23 -10.09
C GLU A 48 2.46 -4.24 -8.60
N LEU A 49 3.25 -3.56 -7.75
CA LEU A 49 3.02 -3.39 -6.32
C LEU A 49 2.38 -2.02 -6.00
N TRP A 50 1.96 -1.27 -7.03
CA TRP A 50 1.32 0.02 -6.87
C TRP A 50 -0.20 -0.12 -6.65
N HIS A 51 -0.66 0.43 -5.54
CA HIS A 51 -2.04 0.31 -5.06
C HIS A 51 -2.89 1.55 -5.30
N CYS A 52 -2.28 2.72 -5.53
CA CYS A 52 -3.05 3.95 -5.68
C CYS A 52 -3.79 4.02 -7.02
N GLY A 53 -5.08 3.72 -7.03
CA GLY A 53 -5.96 3.88 -8.19
C GLY A 53 -7.05 2.81 -8.25
N SER A 54 -8.19 3.17 -8.86
CA SER A 54 -9.37 2.30 -8.89
C SER A 54 -9.32 1.25 -10.00
N ASP A 55 -8.57 1.50 -11.07
CA ASP A 55 -8.39 0.61 -12.21
C ASP A 55 -6.94 0.63 -12.72
N MET A 56 -6.62 -0.22 -13.71
CA MET A 56 -5.27 -0.31 -14.27
C MET A 56 -4.77 1.02 -14.85
N THR A 57 -5.65 1.79 -15.50
CA THR A 57 -5.29 3.04 -16.16
C THR A 57 -4.92 4.10 -15.13
N THR A 58 -5.76 4.27 -14.11
CA THR A 58 -5.56 5.22 -13.02
C THR A 58 -4.38 4.84 -12.14
N ARG A 59 -4.14 3.54 -11.90
CA ARG A 59 -2.93 3.04 -11.21
C ARG A 59 -1.66 3.35 -11.98
N ASN A 60 -1.64 3.11 -13.29
CA ASN A 60 -0.46 3.40 -14.10
C ASN A 60 -0.18 4.92 -14.14
N TYR A 61 -1.22 5.74 -14.29
CA TYR A 61 -1.07 7.19 -14.30
C TYR A 61 -0.53 7.72 -12.97
N SER A 62 -1.15 7.32 -11.85
CA SER A 62 -0.72 7.76 -10.52
C SER A 62 0.69 7.26 -10.17
N TYR A 63 1.07 6.05 -10.60
CA TYR A 63 2.44 5.54 -10.46
C TYR A 63 3.43 6.46 -11.17
N GLN A 64 3.16 6.80 -12.43
CA GLN A 64 4.04 7.66 -13.21
C GLN A 64 4.21 9.04 -12.57
N THR A 65 3.10 9.64 -12.11
CA THR A 65 3.13 10.94 -11.42
C THR A 65 3.89 10.85 -10.09
N ALA A 66 3.63 9.83 -9.26
CA ALA A 66 4.32 9.68 -7.99
C ALA A 66 5.83 9.41 -8.18
N ALA A 67 6.20 8.67 -9.22
CA ALA A 67 7.59 8.37 -9.57
C ALA A 67 8.34 9.61 -10.04
N SER A 68 7.70 10.49 -10.80
CA SER A 68 8.33 11.69 -11.34
C SER A 68 8.38 12.83 -10.33
N ASP A 69 7.26 13.09 -9.63
CA ASP A 69 7.08 14.34 -8.90
C ASP A 69 7.50 14.21 -7.45
N CYS A 70 7.21 13.06 -6.82
CA CYS A 70 7.39 12.84 -5.39
C CYS A 70 7.99 11.46 -5.06
N PRO A 71 9.15 11.06 -5.63
CA PRO A 71 9.67 9.69 -5.49
C PRO A 71 9.97 9.31 -4.03
N SER A 72 10.37 10.27 -3.19
CA SER A 72 10.66 10.04 -1.77
C SER A 72 9.41 9.73 -0.93
N LEU A 73 8.25 10.21 -1.34
CA LEU A 73 6.97 10.03 -0.62
C LEU A 73 6.14 8.89 -1.20
N ALA A 74 6.50 8.40 -2.38
CA ALA A 74 5.70 7.42 -3.09
C ALA A 74 5.48 6.12 -2.31
N ALA A 75 6.43 5.71 -1.47
CA ALA A 75 6.26 4.55 -0.61
C ALA A 75 5.24 4.77 0.52
N ALA A 76 5.25 5.95 1.15
CA ALA A 76 4.26 6.31 2.16
C ALA A 76 2.86 6.42 1.53
N LEU A 77 2.76 7.09 0.38
CA LEU A 77 1.52 7.20 -0.39
C LEU A 77 0.97 5.82 -0.78
N ASN A 78 1.81 4.93 -1.33
CA ASN A 78 1.40 3.59 -1.72
C ASN A 78 0.90 2.76 -0.53
N HIS A 79 1.52 2.93 0.64
CA HIS A 79 1.08 2.27 1.87
C HIS A 79 -0.34 2.71 2.25
N CYS A 80 -0.63 4.00 2.23
CA CYS A 80 -1.97 4.52 2.52
C CYS A 80 -3.02 3.97 1.54
N CYS A 81 -2.68 3.86 0.25
CA CYS A 81 -3.57 3.27 -0.75
C CYS A 81 -3.82 1.78 -0.52
N ALA A 82 -2.79 1.01 -0.14
CA ALA A 82 -2.97 -0.41 0.18
C ALA A 82 -3.89 -0.64 1.39
N VAL A 83 -3.76 0.19 2.43
CA VAL A 83 -4.64 0.15 3.62
C VAL A 83 -6.07 0.55 3.26
N HIS A 84 -6.25 1.53 2.37
CA HIS A 84 -7.57 1.97 1.90
C HIS A 84 -8.28 0.91 1.05
N ASP A 85 -7.57 0.27 0.13
CA ASP A 85 -8.07 -0.86 -0.66
C ASP A 85 -8.56 -2.00 0.25
N ASP A 86 -7.79 -2.35 1.28
CA ASP A 86 -8.16 -3.36 2.27
C ASP A 86 -9.38 -2.94 3.11
N CYS A 87 -9.47 -1.67 3.52
CA CYS A 87 -10.63 -1.13 4.23
C CYS A 87 -11.93 -1.27 3.43
N TYR A 88 -11.87 -0.96 2.13
CA TYR A 88 -12.99 -1.18 1.22
C TYR A 88 -13.29 -2.67 1.01
N GLY A 89 -12.27 -3.52 0.89
CA GLY A 89 -12.43 -4.97 0.80
C GLY A 89 -13.13 -5.58 2.02
N GLN A 90 -12.88 -5.02 3.21
CA GLN A 90 -13.53 -5.40 4.45
C GLN A 90 -14.93 -4.81 4.63
N GLN A 91 -15.38 -3.93 3.72
CA GLN A 91 -16.68 -3.25 3.78
C GLN A 91 -16.89 -2.49 5.11
N SER A 92 -15.83 -1.85 5.62
CA SER A 92 -15.84 -1.12 6.90
C SER A 92 -16.65 0.20 6.89
N GLY A 93 -17.23 0.55 5.74
CA GLY A 93 -17.96 1.80 5.52
C GLY A 93 -17.11 2.85 4.81
N GLN A 94 -17.67 3.49 3.78
CA GLN A 94 -16.96 4.44 2.92
C GLN A 94 -16.38 5.62 3.70
N GLU A 95 -17.23 6.33 4.45
CA GLU A 95 -16.84 7.53 5.21
C GLU A 95 -15.65 7.26 6.13
N LYS A 96 -15.70 6.14 6.87
CA LYS A 96 -14.60 5.72 7.72
C LYS A 96 -13.32 5.44 6.93
N CYS A 97 -13.40 4.66 5.85
CA CYS A 97 -12.22 4.33 5.04
C CYS A 97 -11.58 5.59 4.44
N ASP A 98 -12.40 6.53 3.98
CA ASP A 98 -11.93 7.78 3.38
C ASP A 98 -11.33 8.74 4.43
N GLU A 99 -11.90 8.80 5.63
CA GLU A 99 -11.34 9.55 6.76
C GLU A 99 -9.98 8.99 7.20
N ASP A 100 -9.88 7.66 7.37
CA ASP A 100 -8.64 6.97 7.74
C ASP A 100 -7.56 7.18 6.64
N PHE A 101 -7.95 7.13 5.37
CA PHE A 101 -7.06 7.43 4.24
C PHE A 101 -6.57 8.89 4.26
N CYS A 102 -7.46 9.85 4.53
CA CYS A 102 -7.08 11.25 4.65
C CYS A 102 -6.08 11.47 5.78
N GLU A 103 -6.28 10.82 6.93
CA GLU A 103 -5.35 10.91 8.06
C GLU A 103 -3.99 10.30 7.72
N CYS A 104 -3.96 9.15 7.03
CA CYS A 104 -2.73 8.52 6.57
C CYS A 104 -1.89 9.43 5.64
N ASN A 105 -2.56 10.17 4.75
CA ASN A 105 -1.86 11.07 3.81
C ASN A 105 -1.36 12.38 4.43
N ARG A 106 -1.88 12.82 5.58
CA ARG A 106 -1.40 14.06 6.25
C ARG A 106 0.03 13.95 6.77
N VAL A 107 0.51 12.73 6.96
CA VAL A 107 1.86 12.43 7.48
C VAL A 107 2.83 11.93 6.40
N SER A 108 2.37 11.86 5.15
CA SER A 108 3.13 11.38 3.99
C SER A 108 3.90 12.49 3.29
#